data_AF-A0A354Z0Q9-F1
#
_entry.id   AF-A0A354Z0Q9-F1
#
_cell.length_a   1.000
_cell.length_b   1.000
_cell.length_c   1.000
_cell.angle_alpha   90.00
_cell.angle_beta   90.00
_cell.angle_gamma   90.00
#
_symmetry.space_group_name_H-M   'P 1'
#
loop_
_entity.id
_entity.type
_entity.pdbx_description
1 polymer ?
#
loop_
_entity_poly.entity_id
_entity_poly.type
_entity_poly.pdbx_seq_one_letter_code
_entity_poly.pdbx_strand_id
1 'polypeptide(L)'
;MSKKQKAVLSVSYDVDQISGALLWRISEDDGTRNLLKATGPHAGSVHLVKGDQVFVDVYSTGLAETLIKTRVLNAYLISIPHTSGMAFCAPSLFSNDSAVISVGDWGKLRPVEPPDPVEDRKYFVQRSKQPLIVIQQDGRWELSLVITVAIETNGPDGKSEKIRVFSFDPEAEVGTGTEPPNSQP
;
A
#
# COMPACT_ATOMS: atom_id res chain seq x y z
N MET A 1 -28.77 6.54 1.12
CA MET A 1 -27.82 5.41 1.03
C MET A 1 -26.56 5.92 0.34
N SER A 2 -25.39 5.85 0.98
CA SER A 2 -24.13 6.21 0.32
C SER A 2 -23.83 5.21 -0.81
N LYS A 3 -23.41 5.68 -1.97
CA LYS A 3 -23.05 4.84 -3.11
C LYS A 3 -21.83 4.00 -2.71
N LYS A 4 -21.93 2.68 -2.81
CA LYS A 4 -20.79 1.78 -2.57
C LYS A 4 -19.65 2.17 -3.50
N GLN A 5 -18.48 2.42 -2.92
CA GLN A 5 -17.35 2.96 -3.66
C GLN A 5 -16.33 1.87 -3.94
N LYS A 6 -15.70 1.96 -5.11
CA LYS A 6 -14.47 1.23 -5.40
C LYS A 6 -13.32 2.17 -5.10
N ALA A 7 -12.50 1.80 -4.13
CA ALA A 7 -11.29 2.48 -3.74
C ALA A 7 -10.07 1.70 -4.26
N VAL A 8 -8.99 2.41 -4.56
CA VAL A 8 -7.73 1.82 -5.00
C VAL A 8 -6.61 2.35 -4.13
N LEU A 9 -6.01 1.47 -3.33
CA LEU A 9 -4.74 1.71 -2.64
C LEU A 9 -3.62 1.44 -3.65
N SER A 10 -3.05 2.50 -4.20
CA SER A 10 -1.88 2.40 -5.07
C SER A 10 -0.61 2.50 -4.24
N VAL A 11 0.29 1.55 -4.38
CA VAL A 11 1.65 1.59 -3.83
C VAL A 11 2.67 1.51 -4.95
N SER A 12 3.83 2.14 -4.77
CA SER A 12 4.92 2.08 -5.73
C SER A 12 6.27 1.88 -5.08
N TYR A 13 7.15 1.20 -5.81
CA TYR A 13 8.57 1.08 -5.52
C TYR A 13 9.39 1.18 -6.80
N ASP A 14 10.63 1.59 -6.65
CA ASP A 14 11.68 1.47 -7.65
C ASP A 14 12.54 0.25 -7.32
N VAL A 15 12.78 -0.62 -8.31
CA VAL A 15 13.59 -1.84 -8.13
C VAL A 15 15.02 -1.52 -7.68
N ASP A 16 15.51 -0.34 -8.04
CA ASP A 16 16.85 0.16 -7.77
C ASP A 16 16.93 0.96 -6.45
N GLN A 17 15.79 1.22 -5.78
CA GLN A 17 15.81 1.97 -4.53
C GLN A 17 16.48 1.18 -3.39
N ILE A 18 17.21 1.89 -2.55
CA ILE A 18 17.89 1.31 -1.38
C ILE A 18 16.87 0.98 -0.27
N SER A 19 15.91 1.87 -0.02
CA SER A 19 14.94 1.69 1.07
C SER A 19 13.93 0.57 0.79
N GLY A 20 13.34 0.01 1.86
CA GLY A 20 12.16 -0.86 1.75
C GLY A 20 10.84 -0.10 1.69
N ALA A 21 10.87 1.23 1.67
CA ALA A 21 9.67 2.05 1.82
C ALA A 21 8.84 2.09 0.53
N LEU A 22 7.55 1.82 0.64
CA LEU A 22 6.58 2.06 -0.43
C LEU A 22 6.10 3.50 -0.40
N LEU A 23 6.04 4.12 -1.57
CA LEU A 23 5.20 5.30 -1.75
C LEU A 23 3.76 4.84 -1.91
N TRP A 24 2.80 5.56 -1.34
CA TRP A 24 1.40 5.14 -1.37
C TRP A 24 0.45 6.31 -1.62
N ARG A 25 -0.72 6.00 -2.18
CA ARG A 25 -1.85 6.90 -2.33
C ARG A 25 -3.15 6.09 -2.38
N ILE A 26 -4.27 6.73 -2.06
CA ILE A 26 -5.58 6.10 -2.16
C ILE A 26 -6.61 7.02 -2.80
N SER A 27 -7.36 6.49 -3.76
CA SER A 27 -8.36 7.24 -4.51
C SER A 27 -9.57 6.38 -4.84
N GLU A 28 -10.63 7.00 -5.35
CA GLU A 28 -11.68 6.30 -6.07
C GLU A 28 -11.09 5.58 -7.32
N ASP A 29 -11.72 4.47 -7.74
CA ASP A 29 -11.26 3.63 -8.88
C ASP A 29 -11.33 4.36 -10.23
N ASP A 30 -12.22 5.36 -10.36
CA ASP A 30 -12.24 6.27 -11.50
C ASP A 30 -11.18 7.38 -11.42
N GLY A 31 -10.40 7.41 -10.34
CA GLY A 31 -9.34 8.40 -10.08
C GLY A 31 -9.86 9.80 -9.77
N THR A 32 -11.18 10.01 -9.69
CA THR A 32 -11.79 11.35 -9.64
C THR A 32 -11.65 12.04 -8.29
N ARG A 33 -11.44 11.26 -7.21
CA ARG A 33 -11.35 11.81 -5.86
C ARG A 33 -10.29 11.09 -5.01
N ASN A 34 -9.48 11.89 -4.33
CA ASN A 34 -8.60 11.45 -3.26
C ASN A 34 -9.43 11.11 -2.01
N LEU A 35 -9.25 9.91 -1.45
CA LEU A 35 -9.97 9.46 -0.25
C LEU A 35 -9.33 9.94 1.06
N LEU A 36 -8.20 10.64 0.96
CA LEU A 36 -7.60 11.37 2.07
C LEU A 36 -8.44 12.60 2.41
N LYS A 37 -8.79 12.75 3.68
CA LYS A 37 -9.37 14.01 4.17
C LYS A 37 -8.31 15.10 4.11
N ALA A 38 -8.60 16.18 3.39
CA ALA A 38 -7.69 17.32 3.26
C ALA A 38 -7.63 18.20 4.52
N THR A 39 -8.70 18.26 5.31
CA THR A 39 -8.84 19.20 6.44
C THR A 39 -9.63 18.62 7.61
N GLY A 40 -9.56 19.31 8.76
CA GLY A 40 -10.29 18.96 9.98
C GLY A 40 -9.51 18.03 10.93
N PRO A 41 -10.13 17.58 12.03
CA PRO A 41 -9.48 16.76 13.08
C PRO A 41 -9.02 15.37 12.60
N HIS A 42 -9.35 15.01 11.36
CA HIS A 42 -8.97 13.76 10.73
C HIS A 42 -8.27 13.99 9.38
N ALA A 43 -7.68 15.17 9.16
CA ALA A 43 -6.87 15.44 7.98
C ALA A 43 -5.74 14.39 7.86
N GLY A 44 -5.48 13.91 6.64
CA GLY A 44 -4.53 12.83 6.36
C GLY A 44 -5.09 11.42 6.56
N SER A 45 -6.29 11.25 7.13
CA SER A 45 -6.92 9.93 7.24
C SER A 45 -7.64 9.51 5.96
N VAL A 46 -7.64 8.21 5.69
CA VAL A 46 -8.46 7.58 4.64
C VAL A 46 -9.89 7.42 5.17
N HIS A 47 -10.88 7.90 4.43
CA HIS A 47 -12.29 7.72 4.80
C HIS A 47 -12.95 6.63 3.94
N LEU A 48 -13.25 5.49 4.57
CA LEU A 48 -13.97 4.37 3.97
C LEU A 48 -15.28 4.14 4.73
N VAL A 49 -16.29 3.59 4.05
CA VAL A 49 -17.56 3.20 4.65
C VAL A 49 -17.84 1.71 4.46
N LYS A 50 -18.69 1.15 5.32
CA LYS A 50 -19.11 -0.25 5.23
C LYS A 50 -19.62 -0.59 3.83
N GLY A 51 -19.06 -1.64 3.26
CA GLY A 51 -19.39 -2.15 1.94
C GLY A 51 -18.54 -1.58 0.80
N ASP A 52 -17.61 -0.67 1.08
CA ASP A 52 -16.61 -0.24 0.10
C ASP A 52 -15.70 -1.40 -0.31
N GLN A 53 -15.27 -1.36 -1.56
CA GLN A 53 -14.39 -2.35 -2.18
C GLN A 53 -13.02 -1.73 -2.40
N VAL A 54 -12.00 -2.23 -1.69
CA VAL A 54 -10.62 -1.70 -1.77
C VAL A 54 -9.75 -2.65 -2.59
N PHE A 55 -9.33 -2.20 -3.77
CA PHE A 55 -8.31 -2.87 -4.58
C PHE A 55 -6.92 -2.36 -4.22
N VAL A 56 -5.90 -3.19 -4.45
CA VAL A 56 -4.50 -2.79 -4.31
C VAL A 56 -3.82 -2.82 -5.67
N ASP A 57 -3.24 -1.69 -6.05
CA ASP A 57 -2.37 -1.55 -7.22
C ASP A 57 -0.93 -1.44 -6.78
N VAL A 58 -0.08 -2.34 -7.27
CA VAL A 58 1.36 -2.32 -7.03
C VAL A 58 2.05 -1.88 -8.33
N TYR A 59 2.60 -0.67 -8.30
CA TYR A 59 3.41 -0.11 -9.36
C TYR A 59 4.89 -0.39 -9.10
N SER A 60 5.62 -0.76 -10.15
CA SER A 60 7.06 -0.94 -10.07
C SER A 60 7.75 -0.20 -11.20
N THR A 61 8.87 0.45 -10.90
CA THR A 61 9.74 1.10 -11.89
C THR A 61 11.17 0.60 -11.78
N GLY A 62 11.95 0.75 -12.85
CA GLY A 62 13.38 0.44 -12.87
C GLY A 62 14.00 0.80 -14.21
N LEU A 63 15.33 0.72 -14.28
CA LEU A 63 16.08 0.99 -15.52
C LEU A 63 15.62 0.11 -16.68
N ALA A 64 15.37 0.72 -17.84
CA ALA A 64 14.83 0.04 -19.01
C ALA A 64 15.79 -1.02 -19.57
N GLU A 65 17.10 -0.78 -19.46
CA GLU A 65 18.14 -1.72 -19.90
C GLU A 65 18.19 -3.01 -19.07
N THR A 66 17.98 -2.92 -17.75
CA THR A 66 18.15 -4.06 -16.84
C THR A 66 16.83 -4.71 -16.46
N LEU A 67 15.75 -3.95 -16.26
CA LEU A 67 14.49 -4.48 -15.76
C LEU A 67 13.76 -5.32 -16.84
N ILE A 68 13.49 -6.59 -16.52
CA ILE A 68 12.72 -7.50 -17.38
C ILE A 68 11.26 -7.51 -16.95
N LYS A 69 10.97 -7.86 -15.70
CA LYS A 69 9.62 -7.88 -15.12
C LYS A 69 9.66 -7.94 -13.60
N THR A 70 8.52 -7.63 -12.99
CA THR A 70 8.28 -7.80 -11.55
C THR A 70 7.08 -8.70 -11.32
N ARG A 71 6.99 -9.31 -10.14
CA ARG A 71 5.84 -10.13 -9.73
C ARG A 71 5.59 -10.00 -8.24
N VAL A 72 4.37 -9.62 -7.87
CA VAL A 72 3.94 -9.71 -6.47
C VAL A 72 3.74 -11.19 -6.10
N LEU A 73 4.44 -11.63 -5.05
CA LEU A 73 4.37 -12.98 -4.52
C LEU A 73 3.28 -13.09 -3.45
N ASN A 74 3.26 -12.13 -2.53
CA ASN A 74 2.28 -12.01 -1.48
C ASN A 74 2.19 -10.54 -1.01
N ALA A 75 1.06 -10.19 -0.40
CA ALA A 75 0.91 -8.94 0.32
C ALA A 75 -0.04 -9.11 1.49
N TYR A 76 0.28 -8.44 2.58
CA TYR A 76 -0.49 -8.44 3.81
C TYR A 76 -0.76 -7.01 4.25
N LEU A 77 -2.04 -6.72 4.47
CA LEU A 77 -2.48 -5.50 5.11
C LEU A 77 -2.62 -5.76 6.61
N ILE A 78 -2.04 -4.87 7.40
CA ILE A 78 -2.04 -4.93 8.86
C ILE A 78 -2.87 -3.75 9.36
N SER A 79 -3.75 -4.01 10.31
CA SER A 79 -4.61 -3.01 10.93
C SER A 79 -4.35 -2.95 12.43
N ILE A 80 -4.21 -1.74 12.98
CA ILE A 80 -4.14 -1.51 14.41
C ILE A 80 -5.34 -0.64 14.80
N PRO A 81 -6.33 -1.16 15.54
CA PRO A 81 -7.48 -0.37 15.96
C PRO A 81 -7.05 0.69 16.98
N HIS A 82 -7.45 1.94 16.76
CA HIS A 82 -7.38 2.94 17.81
C HIS A 82 -8.40 2.56 18.89
N THR A 83 -7.93 2.45 20.12
CA THR A 83 -8.81 2.25 21.28
C THR A 83 -9.17 3.61 21.87
N SER A 84 -10.43 3.75 22.31
CA SER A 84 -10.84 4.92 23.10
C SER A 84 -11.61 4.45 24.33
N GLY A 85 -11.04 4.68 25.52
CA GLY A 85 -11.64 4.31 26.79
C GLY A 85 -12.00 2.82 26.88
N MET A 86 -13.29 2.52 27.09
CA MET A 86 -13.81 1.15 27.29
C MET A 86 -14.35 0.49 26.00
N ALA A 87 -14.26 1.15 24.85
CA ALA A 87 -14.75 0.59 23.58
C ALA A 87 -13.61 -0.08 22.81
N PHE A 88 -13.76 -1.39 22.57
CA PHE A 88 -12.85 -2.16 21.73
C PHE A 88 -13.40 -2.19 20.29
N CYS A 89 -12.63 -1.69 19.33
CA CYS A 89 -12.93 -1.86 17.91
C CYS A 89 -12.49 -3.25 17.43
N ALA A 90 -13.08 -3.73 16.34
CA ALA A 90 -12.62 -4.94 15.68
C ALA A 90 -11.13 -4.83 15.29
N PRO A 91 -10.39 -5.95 15.23
CA PRO A 91 -8.96 -5.94 14.90
C PRO A 91 -8.65 -5.29 13.54
N SER A 92 -9.57 -5.36 12.58
CA SER A 92 -9.43 -4.76 11.26
C SER A 92 -10.76 -4.23 10.72
N LEU A 93 -10.69 -3.22 9.84
CA LEU A 93 -11.85 -2.82 9.03
C LEU A 93 -12.33 -3.89 8.05
N PHE A 94 -11.52 -4.93 7.79
CA PHE A 94 -11.80 -6.03 6.85
C PHE A 94 -12.08 -7.37 7.55
N SER A 95 -11.92 -7.47 8.87
CA SER A 95 -12.11 -8.72 9.62
C SER A 95 -12.49 -8.48 11.08
N ASN A 96 -13.28 -9.39 11.65
CA ASN A 96 -13.62 -9.39 13.07
C ASN A 96 -12.58 -10.11 13.93
N ASP A 97 -11.74 -10.96 13.32
CA ASP A 97 -10.95 -11.95 14.06
C ASP A 97 -9.44 -11.80 13.85
N SER A 98 -9.01 -10.96 12.90
CA SER A 98 -7.59 -10.78 12.56
C SER A 98 -7.23 -9.35 12.23
N ALA A 99 -6.10 -8.89 12.78
CA ALA A 99 -5.45 -7.64 12.41
C ALA A 99 -4.69 -7.75 11.07
N VAL A 100 -4.33 -8.97 10.65
CA VAL A 100 -3.53 -9.22 9.43
C VAL A 100 -4.40 -9.88 8.37
N ILE A 101 -4.45 -9.27 7.19
CA ILE A 101 -5.30 -9.67 6.07
C ILE A 101 -4.46 -9.86 4.81
N SER A 102 -4.57 -11.02 4.18
CA SER A 102 -3.99 -11.24 2.85
C SER A 102 -4.78 -10.47 1.80
N VAL A 103 -4.08 -9.74 0.93
CA VAL A 103 -4.67 -9.05 -0.23
C VAL A 103 -5.15 -10.06 -1.29
N GLY A 104 -4.71 -11.32 -1.20
CA GLY A 104 -5.11 -12.41 -2.08
C GLY A 104 -4.30 -12.48 -3.38
N ASP A 105 -4.95 -13.00 -4.43
CA ASP A 105 -4.34 -13.23 -5.72
C ASP A 105 -4.07 -11.95 -6.53
N TRP A 106 -3.07 -12.03 -7.42
CA TRP A 106 -2.66 -10.93 -8.28
C TRP A 106 -3.00 -11.15 -9.75
N GLY A 107 -3.46 -10.08 -10.41
CA GLY A 107 -3.69 -10.05 -11.85
C GLY A 107 -2.39 -10.13 -12.67
N LYS A 108 -2.54 -10.13 -14.00
CA LYS A 108 -1.39 -10.11 -14.91
C LYS A 108 -0.60 -8.81 -14.75
N LEU A 109 0.73 -8.92 -14.83
CA LEU A 109 1.62 -7.77 -14.96
C LEU A 109 1.30 -7.05 -16.27
N ARG A 110 1.15 -5.72 -16.20
CA ARG A 110 0.90 -4.88 -17.37
C ARG A 110 1.95 -3.77 -17.42
N PRO A 111 2.57 -3.50 -18.58
CA PRO A 111 3.31 -2.27 -18.77
C PRO A 111 2.36 -1.08 -18.66
N VAL A 112 2.84 0.02 -18.11
CA VAL A 112 2.09 1.28 -17.99
C VAL A 112 2.98 2.45 -18.35
N GLU A 113 2.38 3.57 -18.69
CA GLU A 113 3.07 4.84 -18.91
C GLU A 113 2.58 5.81 -17.82
N PRO A 114 3.44 6.26 -16.90
CA PRO A 114 3.04 7.23 -15.89
C PRO A 114 2.82 8.61 -16.55
N PRO A 115 2.12 9.55 -15.89
CA PRO A 115 1.87 10.89 -16.42
C PRO A 115 3.16 11.66 -16.77
N ASP A 116 4.20 11.50 -15.95
CA ASP A 116 5.51 12.10 -16.12
C ASP A 116 6.57 11.00 -16.17
N PRO A 117 6.78 10.34 -17.34
CA PRO A 117 7.76 9.28 -17.47
C PRO A 117 9.18 9.85 -17.37
N VAL A 118 10.01 9.16 -16.59
CA VAL A 118 11.46 9.40 -16.57
C VAL A 118 12.06 8.62 -17.74
N GLU A 119 12.96 9.27 -18.48
CA GLU A 119 13.69 8.64 -19.57
C GLU A 119 14.44 7.39 -19.07
N ASP A 120 14.60 6.40 -19.95
CA ASP A 120 15.27 5.12 -19.67
C ASP A 120 14.66 4.32 -18.52
N ARG A 121 13.36 4.47 -18.27
CA ARG A 121 12.65 3.69 -17.26
C ARG A 121 11.49 2.88 -17.83
N LYS A 122 11.30 1.68 -17.27
CA LYS A 122 10.12 0.85 -17.47
C LYS A 122 9.21 0.96 -16.27
N TYR A 123 7.90 0.87 -16.53
CA TYR A 123 6.89 0.90 -15.48
C TYR A 123 5.93 -0.26 -15.69
N PHE A 124 5.62 -0.94 -14.61
CA PHE A 124 4.63 -2.01 -14.60
C PHE A 124 3.62 -1.80 -13.47
N VAL A 125 2.44 -2.40 -13.63
CA VAL A 125 1.43 -2.49 -12.58
C VAL A 125 0.90 -3.91 -12.47
N GLN A 126 0.65 -4.35 -11.23
CA GLN A 126 -0.21 -5.48 -10.91
C GLN A 126 -1.32 -5.05 -9.95
N ARG A 127 -2.54 -5.45 -10.26
CA ARG A 127 -3.73 -5.20 -9.45
C ARG A 127 -4.15 -6.47 -8.71
N SER A 128 -4.64 -6.36 -7.47
CA SER A 128 -5.29 -7.46 -6.76
C SER A 128 -6.53 -7.95 -7.54
N LYS A 129 -6.73 -9.27 -7.66
CA LYS A 129 -7.88 -9.80 -8.41
C LYS A 129 -9.20 -9.54 -7.70
N GLN A 130 -9.17 -9.58 -6.37
CA GLN A 130 -10.32 -9.38 -5.51
C GLN A 130 -10.13 -8.13 -4.67
N PRO A 131 -11.22 -7.40 -4.38
CA PRO A 131 -11.18 -6.31 -3.43
C PRO A 131 -11.25 -6.84 -1.99
N LEU A 132 -10.62 -6.10 -1.08
CA LEU A 132 -10.93 -6.20 0.35
C LEU A 132 -12.25 -5.45 0.62
N ILE A 133 -13.19 -6.09 1.31
CA ILE A 133 -14.51 -5.51 1.58
C ILE A 133 -14.52 -4.93 2.99
N VAL A 134 -14.82 -3.64 3.11
CA VAL A 134 -14.97 -3.00 4.43
C VAL A 134 -16.21 -3.56 5.11
N ILE A 135 -16.05 -4.22 6.25
CA ILE A 135 -17.16 -4.87 6.98
C ILE A 135 -17.60 -4.07 8.21
N GLN A 136 -16.71 -3.24 8.75
CA GLN A 136 -16.97 -2.46 9.95
C GLN A 136 -17.78 -1.20 9.64
N GLN A 137 -18.69 -0.86 10.53
CA GLN A 137 -19.56 0.30 10.39
C GLN A 137 -18.88 1.60 10.86
N ASP A 138 -18.11 1.50 11.94
CA ASP A 138 -17.48 2.60 12.64
C ASP A 138 -16.19 2.14 13.34
N GLY A 139 -15.27 3.08 13.51
CA GLY A 139 -13.96 2.86 14.14
C GLY A 139 -12.85 3.62 13.45
N ARG A 140 -11.64 3.51 13.99
CA ARG A 140 -10.42 4.09 13.42
C ARG A 140 -9.32 3.05 13.50
N TRP A 141 -8.56 2.91 12.43
CA TRP A 141 -7.44 1.98 12.34
C TRP A 141 -6.24 2.69 11.73
N GLU A 142 -5.05 2.42 12.26
CA GLU A 142 -3.79 2.55 11.51
C GLU A 142 -3.68 1.39 10.53
N LEU A 143 -3.10 1.66 9.35
CA LEU A 143 -2.98 0.68 8.27
C LEU A 143 -1.57 0.65 7.73
N SER A 144 -0.99 -0.54 7.69
CA SER A 144 0.32 -0.80 7.10
C SER A 144 0.17 -1.89 6.04
N LEU A 145 1.00 -1.85 4.99
CA LEU A 145 1.07 -2.89 3.97
C LEU A 145 2.48 -3.42 3.89
N VAL A 146 2.64 -4.73 3.85
CA VAL A 146 3.89 -5.41 3.50
C VAL A 146 3.67 -6.20 2.23
N ILE A 147 4.54 -6.03 1.24
CA ILE A 147 4.54 -6.79 -0.01
C ILE A 147 5.87 -7.52 -0.18
N THR A 148 5.80 -8.75 -0.67
CA THR A 148 6.97 -9.49 -1.15
C THR A 148 6.88 -9.59 -2.67
N VAL A 149 7.96 -9.21 -3.36
CA VAL A 149 8.02 -9.21 -4.83
C VAL A 149 9.23 -9.98 -5.34
N ALA A 150 9.08 -10.63 -6.48
CA ALA A 150 10.18 -11.14 -7.28
C ALA A 150 10.48 -10.14 -8.41
N ILE A 151 11.76 -9.85 -8.62
CA ILE A 151 12.26 -8.90 -9.61
C ILE A 151 13.23 -9.66 -10.52
N GLU A 152 12.89 -9.75 -11.81
CA GLU A 152 13.77 -10.32 -12.83
C GLU A 152 14.52 -9.19 -13.55
N THR A 153 15.85 -9.23 -13.50
CA THR A 153 16.73 -8.28 -14.18
C THR A 153 17.74 -8.99 -15.08
N ASN A 154 18.18 -8.30 -16.13
CA ASN A 154 19.39 -8.64 -16.87
C ASN A 154 20.60 -8.01 -16.17
N GLY A 155 21.66 -8.79 -16.01
CA GLY A 155 22.96 -8.33 -15.54
C GLY A 155 24.10 -8.88 -16.41
N PRO A 156 25.35 -8.56 -16.06
CA PRO A 156 26.54 -9.01 -16.79
C PRO A 156 26.62 -10.55 -16.90
N ASP A 157 26.19 -11.26 -15.85
CA ASP A 157 26.20 -12.72 -15.76
C ASP A 157 24.90 -13.37 -16.29
N GLY A 158 24.07 -12.60 -17.00
CA GLY A 158 22.78 -13.03 -17.54
C GLY A 158 21.59 -12.66 -16.67
N LYS A 159 20.52 -13.44 -16.76
CA LYS A 159 19.27 -13.18 -16.03
C LYS A 159 19.41 -13.53 -14.55
N SER A 160 18.94 -12.65 -13.69
CA SER A 160 18.85 -12.89 -12.24
C SER A 160 17.44 -12.60 -11.73
N GLU A 161 16.99 -13.38 -10.75
CA GLU A 161 15.75 -13.10 -10.01
C GLU A 161 16.12 -12.80 -8.55
N LYS A 162 15.60 -11.69 -8.01
CA LYS A 162 15.78 -11.30 -6.61
C LYS A 162 14.42 -11.19 -5.94
N ILE A 163 14.35 -11.66 -4.69
CA ILE A 163 13.17 -11.46 -3.84
C ILE A 163 13.44 -10.27 -2.92
N ARG A 164 12.52 -9.30 -2.91
CA ARG A 164 12.58 -8.14 -2.02
C ARG A 164 11.26 -7.97 -1.28
N VAL A 165 11.36 -7.41 -0.09
CA VAL A 165 10.21 -7.01 0.73
C VAL A 165 10.16 -5.49 0.77
N PHE A 166 8.97 -4.95 0.58
CA PHE A 166 8.69 -3.53 0.72
C PHE A 166 7.49 -3.33 1.64
N SER A 167 7.43 -2.20 2.31
CA SER A 167 6.31 -1.85 3.17
C SER A 167 6.03 -0.36 3.16
N PHE A 168 4.77 0.03 3.34
CA PHE A 168 4.47 1.34 3.92
C PHE A 168 3.84 1.11 5.28
N ASP A 169 4.36 1.84 6.25
CA ASP A 169 3.79 1.95 7.57
C ASP A 169 3.68 3.45 7.83
N PRO A 170 2.49 4.05 7.68
CA PRO A 170 2.31 5.47 7.86
C PRO A 170 2.28 5.80 9.37
N GLU A 171 3.39 5.53 10.05
CA GLU A 171 3.72 6.03 11.38
C GLU A 171 4.68 7.22 11.18
N ALA A 172 4.33 8.39 11.73
CA ALA A 172 5.13 9.61 11.61
C ALA A 172 5.93 9.84 12.90
N GLU A 173 7.24 10.06 12.74
CA GLU A 173 8.15 10.44 13.82
C GLU A 173 7.97 11.93 14.20
N VAL A 174 8.13 12.25 15.49
CA VAL A 174 8.35 13.63 15.98
C VAL A 174 9.83 13.74 16.38
N GLY A 175 10.65 14.47 15.62
CA GLY A 175 12.07 14.69 15.95
C GLY A 175 12.99 14.88 14.74
N THR A 176 14.31 14.87 14.98
CA THR A 176 15.38 14.99 13.96
C THR A 176 15.87 13.65 13.40
N GLY A 177 15.24 12.50 13.74
CA GLY A 177 15.73 11.19 13.29
C GLY A 177 16.94 10.64 14.06
N THR A 178 17.15 11.06 15.31
CA THR A 178 18.18 10.50 16.22
C THR A 178 17.53 9.85 17.43
N GLU A 179 18.31 9.07 18.22
CA GLU A 179 17.83 8.35 19.41
C GLU A 179 16.87 9.20 20.26
N PRO A 180 15.77 8.61 20.75
CA PRO A 180 14.78 9.35 21.55
C PRO A 180 15.48 9.96 22.76
N PRO A 181 15.22 11.24 23.11
CA PRO A 181 15.76 11.80 24.33
C PRO A 181 15.29 10.95 25.50
N ASN A 182 16.23 10.56 26.37
CA ASN A 182 15.94 9.78 27.57
C ASN A 182 14.71 10.37 28.28
N SER A 183 13.67 9.55 28.42
CA SER A 183 12.55 9.87 29.29
C SER A 183 13.08 10.00 30.71
N GLN A 184 13.14 11.23 31.22
CA GLN A 184 13.32 11.41 32.65
C GLN A 184 12.02 11.01 33.37
N PRO A 185 12.15 10.39 34.56
CA PRO A 185 11.02 9.84 35.31
C PRO A 185 9.97 10.88 35.72
#